data_AF-A0A7J3KWN1-F1
#
_entry.id   AF-A0A7J3KWN1-F1
#
_cell.length_a   1.000
_cell.length_b   1.000
_cell.length_c   1.000
_cell.angle_alpha   90.00
_cell.angle_beta   90.00
_cell.angle_gamma   90.00
#
_symmetry.space_group_name_H-M   'P 1'
#
loop_
_entity.id
_entity.type
_entity.pdbx_description
1 polymer ?
#
loop_
_entity_poly.entity_id
_entity_poly.type
_entity_poly.pdbx_seq_one_letter_code
_entity_poly.pdbx_strand_id
1 'polypeptide(L)'
;MREKGVKKDALEELELGLGGGKKFRVLVYLALNPDKAFTKYALTKATGLRTPSIDRYLKTLVKIGWIKENQCEPRTYQINLENKTAKILIEFLLEALGASALQTPSPTNLSQIP
;
A
#
# COMPACT_ATOMS: atom_id res chain seq x y z
N MET A 1 -4.45 -1.87 -19.41
CA MET A 1 -4.79 -2.44 -18.08
C MET A 1 -5.51 -1.34 -17.31
N ARG A 2 -6.81 -1.50 -17.03
CA ARG A 2 -7.61 -0.49 -16.32
C ARG A 2 -7.19 -0.49 -14.85
N GLU A 3 -6.54 0.57 -14.39
CA GLU A 3 -6.22 0.76 -12.97
C GLU A 3 -7.53 0.82 -12.17
N LYS A 4 -7.58 0.07 -11.06
CA LYS A 4 -8.67 0.14 -10.07
C LYS A 4 -8.85 1.61 -9.69
N GLY A 5 -10.09 2.10 -9.70
CA GLY A 5 -10.46 3.51 -9.59
C GLY A 5 -10.09 4.16 -8.25
N VAL A 6 -8.81 4.41 -8.04
CA VAL A 6 -8.32 5.23 -6.93
C VAL A 6 -8.78 6.66 -7.20
N LYS A 7 -9.50 7.23 -6.24
CA LYS A 7 -9.87 8.64 -6.29
C LYS A 7 -8.60 9.48 -6.15
N LYS A 8 -8.18 10.12 -7.24
CA LYS A 8 -6.96 10.96 -7.27
C LYS A 8 -7.03 12.06 -6.20
N ASP A 9 -8.19 12.67 -6.02
CA ASP A 9 -8.41 13.73 -5.03
C ASP A 9 -8.21 13.22 -3.59
N ALA A 10 -8.67 12.00 -3.28
CA ALA A 10 -8.46 11.39 -1.97
C ALA A 10 -6.98 11.07 -1.71
N LEU A 11 -6.22 10.69 -2.74
CA LEU A 11 -4.78 10.51 -2.62
C LEU A 11 -4.06 11.83 -2.36
N GLU A 12 -4.46 12.91 -3.04
CA GLU A 12 -3.89 14.24 -2.83
C GLU A 12 -4.23 14.78 -1.42
N GLU A 13 -5.46 14.56 -0.94
CA GLU A 13 -5.88 14.89 0.42
C GLU A 13 -5.09 14.12 1.47
N LEU A 14 -4.91 12.80 1.31
CA LEU A 14 -4.10 11.98 2.21
C LEU A 14 -2.63 12.39 2.21
N GLU A 15 -2.07 12.69 1.03
CA GLU A 15 -0.69 13.19 0.89
C GLU A 15 -0.49 14.52 1.65
N LEU A 16 -1.50 15.39 1.63
CA LEU A 16 -1.50 16.67 2.33
C LEU A 16 -1.70 16.51 3.85
N GLY A 17 -2.68 15.71 4.26
CA GLY A 17 -3.13 15.57 5.65
C GLY A 17 -2.23 14.69 6.53
N LEU A 18 -1.71 13.58 6.01
CA LEU A 18 -0.81 12.69 6.76
C LEU A 18 0.64 13.17 6.74
N GLY A 19 0.97 14.08 5.82
CA GLY A 19 2.33 14.47 5.54
C GLY A 19 3.15 13.34 4.91
N GLY A 20 4.35 13.69 4.41
CA GLY A 20 5.26 12.75 3.75
C GLY A 20 5.38 12.93 2.23
N GLY A 21 4.45 13.69 1.62
CA GLY A 21 4.50 14.06 0.20
C GLY A 21 4.65 12.86 -0.71
N LYS A 22 5.41 13.00 -1.81
CA LYS A 22 5.55 11.94 -2.83
C LYS A 22 6.09 10.60 -2.31
N LYS A 23 6.68 10.54 -1.10
CA LYS A 23 7.15 9.29 -0.46
C LYS A 23 5.99 8.34 -0.18
N PHE A 24 4.82 8.88 0.13
CA PHE A 24 3.59 8.15 0.42
C PHE A 24 3.13 7.30 -0.77
N ARG A 25 3.41 7.74 -2.00
CA ARG A 25 3.02 7.06 -3.25
C ARG A 25 3.54 5.65 -3.38
N VAL A 26 4.75 5.36 -2.90
CA VAL A 26 5.32 4.01 -3.03
C VAL A 26 4.55 3.03 -2.13
N LEU A 27 4.24 3.41 -0.89
CA LEU A 27 3.44 2.59 0.00
C LEU A 27 2.01 2.42 -0.51
N VAL A 28 1.38 3.51 -0.98
CA VAL A 28 0.05 3.42 -1.60
C VAL A 28 0.05 2.50 -2.80
N TYR A 29 1.05 2.60 -3.69
CA TYR A 29 1.15 1.74 -4.87
C TYR A 29 1.31 0.26 -4.50
N LEU A 30 2.11 -0.04 -3.48
CA LEU A 30 2.26 -1.40 -2.94
C LEU A 30 0.97 -1.88 -2.25
N ALA A 31 0.29 -1.01 -1.50
CA ALA A 31 -0.96 -1.31 -0.82
C ALA A 31 -2.10 -1.64 -1.80
N LEU A 32 -2.16 -0.96 -2.95
CA LEU A 32 -3.12 -1.25 -4.02
C LEU A 32 -2.85 -2.57 -4.75
N ASN A 33 -1.64 -3.12 -4.58
CA ASN A 33 -1.17 -4.33 -5.23
C ASN A 33 -0.54 -5.29 -4.19
N PRO A 34 -1.27 -5.69 -3.14
CA PRO A 34 -0.69 -6.36 -1.99
C PRO A 34 -0.11 -7.74 -2.35
N ASP A 35 -0.65 -8.39 -3.38
CA ASP A 35 -0.23 -9.72 -3.84
C ASP A 35 0.92 -9.68 -4.87
N LYS A 36 1.42 -8.49 -5.21
CA LYS A 36 2.46 -8.32 -6.24
C LYS A 36 3.75 -7.80 -5.62
N ALA A 37 4.86 -8.36 -6.09
CA ALA A 37 6.19 -7.85 -5.82
C ALA A 37 6.70 -7.00 -6.99
N PHE A 38 7.33 -5.87 -6.69
CA PHE A 38 7.82 -4.92 -7.70
C PHE A 38 9.30 -4.67 -7.56
N THR A 39 10.00 -4.58 -8.69
CA THR A 39 11.39 -4.12 -8.69
C THR A 39 11.48 -2.64 -8.38
N LYS A 40 12.65 -2.17 -7.93
CA LYS A 40 12.93 -0.73 -7.79
C LYS A 40 12.61 0.04 -9.08
N TYR A 41 12.95 -0.53 -10.23
CA TYR A 41 12.66 0.08 -11.55
C TYR A 41 11.15 0.25 -11.79
N ALA A 42 10.35 -0.79 -11.51
CA ALA A 42 8.90 -0.73 -11.67
C ALA A 42 8.27 0.33 -10.76
N LEU A 43 8.74 0.43 -9.51
CA LEU A 43 8.28 1.47 -8.57
C LEU A 43 8.65 2.88 -9.01
N THR A 44 9.85 3.08 -9.58
CA THR A 44 10.27 4.36 -10.18
C THR A 44 9.32 4.79 -11.29
N LYS A 45 8.98 3.86 -12.19
CA LYS A 45 8.06 4.14 -13.30
C LYS A 45 6.64 4.43 -12.82
N ALA A 46 6.12 3.64 -11.88
CA ALA A 46 4.76 3.78 -11.39
C ALA A 46 4.54 5.05 -10.55
N THR A 47 5.52 5.45 -9.74
CA THR A 47 5.36 6.56 -8.79
C THR A 47 5.90 7.89 -9.30
N GLY A 48 6.69 7.89 -10.39
CA GLY A 48 7.33 9.08 -10.94
C GLY A 48 8.41 9.69 -10.02
N LEU A 49 8.83 8.97 -8.98
CA LEU A 49 9.89 9.39 -8.06
C LEU A 49 11.28 9.16 -8.66
N ARG A 50 12.27 9.96 -8.23
CA ARG A 50 13.67 9.71 -8.58
C ARG A 50 14.21 8.48 -7.84
N THR A 51 15.08 7.72 -8.52
CA THR A 51 15.67 6.47 -8.00
C THR A 51 16.31 6.60 -6.61
N PRO A 52 17.11 7.64 -6.28
CA PRO A 52 17.69 7.77 -4.94
C PRO A 52 16.65 7.94 -3.83
N SER A 53 15.52 8.59 -4.14
CA SER A 53 14.42 8.77 -3.20
C SER A 53 13.72 7.45 -2.91
N ILE A 54 13.49 6.63 -3.94
CA ILE A 54 12.91 5.29 -3.79
C ILE A 54 13.83 4.39 -2.99
N ASP A 55 15.13 4.38 -3.28
CA ASP A 55 16.09 3.52 -2.58
C ASP A 55 16.11 3.79 -1.07
N ARG A 56 16.16 5.08 -0.69
CA ARG A 56 16.07 5.50 0.72
C ARG A 56 14.75 5.06 1.35
N TYR A 57 13.64 5.22 0.61
CA TYR A 57 12.31 4.89 1.11
C TYR A 57 12.12 3.38 1.34
N LEU A 58 12.51 2.56 0.36
CA LEU A 58 12.45 1.11 0.46
C LEU A 58 13.29 0.60 1.62
N LYS A 59 14.52 1.11 1.79
CA LYS A 59 15.36 0.80 2.95
C LYS A 59 14.66 1.09 4.28
N THR A 60 14.00 2.25 4.40
CA THR A 60 13.24 2.60 5.61
C THR A 60 12.06 1.66 5.82
N LEU A 61 11.25 1.40 4.79
CA LEU A 61 10.07 0.54 4.91
C LEU A 61 10.43 -0.92 5.23
N VAL A 62 11.51 -1.44 4.65
CA VAL A 62 12.05 -2.78 4.98
C VAL A 62 12.52 -2.79 6.43
N LYS A 63 13.28 -1.76 6.85
CA LYS A 63 13.81 -1.66 8.22
C LYS A 63 12.70 -1.66 9.29
N ILE A 64 11.58 -0.99 9.03
CA ILE A 64 10.42 -0.96 9.95
C ILE A 64 9.47 -2.16 9.74
N GLY A 65 9.79 -3.05 8.81
CA GLY A 65 9.05 -4.27 8.53
C GLY A 65 7.68 -4.04 7.89
N TRP A 66 7.44 -2.89 7.26
CA TRP A 66 6.18 -2.61 6.55
C TRP A 66 6.15 -3.22 5.15
N ILE A 67 7.32 -3.47 4.55
CA ILE A 67 7.46 -4.19 3.28
C ILE A 67 8.51 -5.29 3.42
N LYS A 68 8.38 -6.34 2.61
CA LYS A 68 9.36 -7.42 2.46
C LYS A 68 10.23 -7.14 1.23
N GLU A 69 11.53 -7.40 1.37
CA GLU A 69 12.47 -7.46 0.25
C GLU A 69 12.72 -8.93 -0.08
N ASN A 70 12.34 -9.36 -1.28
CA ASN A 70 12.64 -10.69 -1.77
C ASN A 70 14.06 -10.70 -2.34
N GLN A 71 14.86 -11.69 -1.92
CA GLN A 71 16.28 -11.80 -2.28
C GLN A 71 16.54 -12.36 -3.69
N CYS A 72 15.51 -12.50 -4.53
CA CYS A 72 15.69 -12.87 -5.94
C CYS A 72 16.36 -11.73 -6.71
N GLU A 73 17.09 -12.06 -7.78
CA GLU A 73 17.61 -11.06 -8.72
C GLU A 73 16.71 -10.96 -9.96
N PRO A 74 16.20 -9.75 -10.29
CA PRO A 74 16.36 -8.48 -9.58
C PRO A 74 15.53 -8.41 -8.28
N ARG A 75 16.03 -7.68 -7.28
CA ARG A 75 15.35 -7.52 -5.97
C ARG A 75 13.94 -6.96 -6.16
N THR A 76 12.98 -7.58 -5.47
CA THR A 76 11.58 -7.15 -5.50
C THR A 76 11.06 -6.81 -4.10
N TYR A 77 10.08 -5.92 -4.07
CA TYR A 77 9.50 -5.38 -2.86
C TYR A 77 8.00 -5.59 -2.88
N GLN A 78 7.47 -6.11 -1.78
CA GLN A 78 6.05 -6.38 -1.60
C GLN A 78 5.63 -5.92 -0.20
N ILE A 79 4.35 -5.63 -0.02
CA ILE A 79 3.88 -5.27 1.30
C ILE A 79 3.94 -6.44 2.31
N ASN A 80 4.21 -6.13 3.58
CA ASN A 80 4.25 -7.11 4.64
C ASN A 80 2.91 -7.19 5.41
N LEU A 81 1.99 -8.04 4.98
CA LEU A 81 0.70 -8.24 5.67
C LEU A 81 0.81 -8.99 7.01
N GLU A 82 1.97 -9.58 7.34
CA GLU A 82 2.22 -10.20 8.65
C GLU A 82 2.50 -9.14 9.72
N ASN A 83 2.95 -7.95 9.31
CA ASN A 83 3.10 -6.82 10.22
C ASN A 83 1.72 -6.20 10.49
N LYS A 84 1.24 -6.33 11.73
CA LYS A 84 -0.08 -5.83 12.16
C LYS A 84 -0.27 -4.33 11.87
N THR A 85 0.74 -3.51 12.14
CA THR A 85 0.69 -2.06 11.88
C THR A 85 0.61 -1.77 10.39
N ALA A 86 1.40 -2.48 9.57
CA ALA A 86 1.34 -2.33 8.13
C ALA A 86 -0.02 -2.75 7.58
N LYS A 87 -0.57 -3.88 8.05
CA LYS A 87 -1.90 -4.38 7.67
C LYS A 87 -2.99 -3.34 7.96
N ILE A 88 -3.06 -2.83 9.20
CA ILE A 88 -4.05 -1.82 9.60
C ILE A 88 -3.93 -0.56 8.72
N LEU A 89 -2.71 -0.09 8.48
CA LEU A 89 -2.49 1.08 7.64
C LEU A 89 -2.97 0.85 6.21
N ILE A 90 -2.71 -0.32 5.62
CA ILE A 90 -3.15 -0.63 4.25
C ILE A 90 -4.66 -0.70 4.16
N GLU A 91 -5.31 -1.36 5.12
CA GLU A 91 -6.76 -1.44 5.19
C GLU A 91 -7.37 -0.03 5.24
N PHE A 92 -6.84 0.83 6.11
CA PHE A 92 -7.21 2.24 6.17
C PHE A 92 -7.02 2.96 4.83
N LEU A 93 -5.86 2.78 4.18
CA LEU A 93 -5.59 3.43 2.88
C LEU A 93 -6.53 2.96 1.78
N LEU A 94 -6.81 1.66 1.72
CA LEU A 94 -7.70 1.08 0.71
C LEU A 94 -9.14 1.57 0.91
N GLU A 95 -9.59 1.65 2.16
CA GLU A 95 -10.92 2.15 2.50
C GLU A 95 -11.04 3.66 2.23
N ALA A 96 -10.06 4.45 2.68
CA ALA A 96 -10.02 5.89 2.44
C ALA A 96 -9.96 6.26 0.95
N LEU A 97 -9.24 5.47 0.14
CA LEU A 97 -9.15 5.67 -1.31
C LEU A 97 -10.37 5.16 -2.09
N GLY A 98 -11.33 4.54 -1.41
CA GLY A 98 -12.50 3.90 -2.05
C GLY A 98 -12.14 2.67 -2.89
N ALA A 99 -10.97 2.07 -2.64
CA ALA A 99 -10.45 0.91 -3.35
C ALA A 99 -10.92 -0.43 -2.74
N SER A 100 -11.81 -0.39 -1.74
CA SER A 100 -12.35 -1.59 -1.11
C SER A 100 -13.28 -2.36 -2.04
N ALA A 101 -12.84 -3.56 -2.40
CA ALA A 101 -13.70 -4.67 -2.76
C ALA A 101 -13.32 -5.86 -1.86
N LEU A 102 -13.61 -5.77 -0.56
CA LEU A 102 -13.93 -6.92 0.29
C LEU A 102 -14.85 -6.45 1.40
N GLN A 103 -16.14 -6.57 1.12
CA GLN A 103 -17.13 -6.80 2.16
C GLN A 103 -16.83 -8.18 2.76
N THR A 104 -16.36 -8.25 4.00
CA THR A 104 -16.72 -9.38 4.85
C THR A 104 -17.98 -8.97 5.60
N PRO A 105 -19.09 -9.73 5.50
CA PRO A 105 -20.22 -9.47 6.36
C PRO A 105 -19.76 -9.62 7.81
N SER A 106 -19.96 -8.56 8.60
CA SER A 106 -19.88 -8.60 10.06
C SER A 106 -20.63 -9.84 10.57
N PRO A 107 -20.09 -10.64 11.50
CA PRO A 107 -20.89 -11.64 12.21
C PRO A 107 -21.80 -10.90 13.19
N THR A 108 -22.83 -10.25 12.65
CA THR A 108 -23.94 -9.69 13.42
C THR A 108 -25.20 -10.35 12.91
N ASN A 109 -25.33 -11.65 13.19
CA ASN A 109 -26.63 -12.26 13.46
C ASN A 109 -26.46 -13.57 14.24
N LEU A 110 -26.22 -13.45 15.55
CA LEU A 110 -26.40 -14.54 16.52
C LEU A 110 -27.38 -14.15 17.64
N SER A 111 -28.27 -13.19 17.40
CA SER A 111 -29.17 -12.72 18.46
C SER A 111 -30.58 -12.36 18.02
N GLN A 112 -31.07 -12.88 16.89
CA GLN A 112 -32.51 -12.86 16.60
C GLN A 112 -33.07 -14.28 16.62
N ILE A 113 -33.16 -14.80 17.85
CA ILE A 113 -34.13 -15.82 18.28
C ILE A 113 -35.46 -15.08 18.51
N PRO A 114 -36.58 -15.60 17.99
CA PRO A 114 -37.65 -16.04 18.89
C PRO A 114 -37.72 -17.57 18.98
#